data_AF-C4IYN8-F1
#
_entry.id   AF-C4IYN8-F1
#
_cell.length_a   1.000
_cell.length_b   1.000
_cell.length_c   1.000
_cell.angle_alpha   90.00
_cell.angle_beta   90.00
_cell.angle_gamma   90.00
#
_symmetry.space_group_name_H-M   'P 1'
#
loop_
_entity.id
_entity.type
_entity.pdbx_description
1 polymer ?
#
loop_
_entity_poly.entity_id
_entity_poly.type
_entity_poly.pdbx_seq_one_letter_code
_entity_poly.pdbx_strand_id
1 'polypeptide(L)'
;MTSTCAARVPSLRWAPQRGWVGSWVSVRPAKCRTSGGHAVVCAAVSFRPCIDIHKGKVKQIVGSTLRDLANDSMELVTNFESDKSPAEFAKFYKADELLGGHVIMLGANPSSQAAALEALRAYPGGLQVGGGINLENAMSYLNEGASHVIVTSYVFSDGKMNTERLRKLVELVGKQRLVLDLSCRKKDGRYTIVTDRWQKFSDVFVDEPTLEYLAAFADEFLVHGVDVEGKRLGIDEELVELLGHYSPIPVTYAGGVSTMDDLERIKKAGKSRVDVTIGSALDIFGGDLPYKDVVLWHRKQSMVGQV
;
A
#
# COMPACT_ATOMS: atom_id res chain seq x y z
N MET A 1 69.83 -10.55 -0.32
CA MET A 1 69.92 -9.75 0.92
C MET A 1 68.61 -9.00 1.08
N THR A 2 67.89 -9.22 2.19
CA THR A 2 67.03 -8.26 2.94
C THR A 2 66.21 -7.23 2.14
N SER A 3 64.91 -6.98 2.35
CA SER A 3 64.18 -6.93 3.61
C SER A 3 62.70 -6.69 3.30
N THR A 4 61.87 -7.37 4.08
CA THR A 4 60.55 -7.01 4.61
C THR A 4 60.06 -5.55 4.47
N CYS A 5 58.83 -5.40 3.94
CA CYS A 5 57.88 -4.37 4.33
C CYS A 5 56.59 -5.07 4.81
N ALA A 6 56.46 -5.25 6.12
CA ALA A 6 55.23 -5.72 6.76
C ALA A 6 54.41 -4.51 7.20
N ALA A 7 53.26 -4.29 6.56
CA ALA A 7 52.23 -3.36 7.03
C ALA A 7 51.48 -4.02 8.20
N ARG A 8 51.46 -3.34 9.36
CA ARG A 8 50.83 -3.82 10.60
C ARG A 8 50.22 -2.64 11.35
N VAL A 9 48.91 -2.44 11.25
CA VAL A 9 48.11 -1.49 12.06
C VAL A 9 46.70 -2.11 12.22
N PRO A 10 46.04 -2.02 13.39
CA PRO A 10 45.45 -3.18 14.05
C PRO A 10 43.95 -3.42 13.85
N SER A 11 43.59 -4.64 14.27
CA SER A 11 42.29 -5.30 14.33
C SER A 11 41.14 -4.50 14.96
N LEU A 12 40.00 -4.52 14.26
CA LEU A 12 38.67 -4.29 14.81
C LEU A 12 38.35 -5.30 15.93
N ARG A 13 38.00 -4.78 17.12
CA ARG A 13 37.17 -5.46 18.12
C ARG A 13 36.32 -4.40 18.83
N TRP A 14 35.03 -4.31 18.49
CA TRP A 14 33.99 -4.93 19.31
C TRP A 14 32.61 -4.70 18.67
N ALA A 15 31.86 -5.78 18.58
CA ALA A 15 30.44 -5.81 18.25
C ALA A 15 29.65 -6.05 19.55
N PRO A 16 28.45 -5.46 19.70
CA PRO A 16 27.36 -6.09 20.42
C PRO A 16 26.47 -6.83 19.42
N GLN A 17 26.49 -8.16 19.55
CA GLN A 17 25.52 -9.07 18.98
C GLN A 17 24.14 -8.80 19.61
N ARG A 18 23.11 -8.67 18.78
CA ARG A 18 21.73 -9.15 19.01
C ARG A 18 20.98 -9.03 17.68
N GLY A 19 21.29 -9.94 16.77
CA GLY A 19 20.48 -10.18 15.59
C GLY A 19 19.14 -10.72 16.04
N TRP A 20 18.07 -9.95 15.82
CA TRP A 20 16.72 -10.39 16.05
C TRP A 20 16.40 -11.43 14.97
N VAL A 21 16.42 -12.71 15.33
CA VAL A 21 15.95 -13.79 14.45
C VAL A 21 14.43 -13.78 14.54
N GLY A 22 13.81 -12.80 13.89
CA GLY A 22 12.39 -12.83 13.60
C GLY A 22 12.15 -14.03 12.68
N SER A 23 11.54 -15.08 13.21
CA SER A 23 10.93 -16.12 12.40
C SER A 23 9.90 -15.44 11.50
N TRP A 24 10.22 -15.30 10.21
CA TRP A 24 9.24 -14.92 9.21
C TRP A 24 8.23 -16.06 9.14
N VAL A 25 7.13 -15.94 9.90
CA VAL A 25 5.93 -16.72 9.63
C VAL A 25 5.38 -16.17 8.33
N SER A 26 5.87 -16.73 7.22
CA SER A 26 5.23 -16.60 5.93
C SER A 26 3.83 -17.19 6.10
N VAL A 27 2.82 -16.33 6.23
CA VAL A 27 1.42 -16.71 6.07
C VAL A 27 1.24 -17.00 4.58
N ARG A 28 1.75 -18.14 4.12
CA ARG A 28 1.29 -18.73 2.86
C ARG A 28 -0.18 -19.08 3.06
N PRO A 29 -1.05 -18.78 2.10
CA PRO A 29 -2.45 -19.12 2.22
C PRO A 29 -2.60 -20.62 2.50
N ALA A 30 -3.56 -20.93 3.38
CA ALA A 30 -3.87 -22.28 3.80
C ALA A 30 -4.02 -23.18 2.56
N LYS A 31 -3.20 -24.24 2.50
CA LYS A 31 -3.36 -25.31 1.51
C LYS A 31 -4.65 -26.05 1.85
N CYS A 32 -5.77 -25.67 1.26
CA CYS A 32 -6.96 -26.52 1.31
C CYS A 32 -6.87 -27.64 0.26
N ARG A 33 -7.45 -28.79 0.59
CA ARG A 33 -7.24 -30.07 -0.11
C ARG A 33 -7.70 -30.02 -1.56
N THR A 34 -6.92 -30.65 -2.42
CA THR A 34 -7.18 -30.79 -3.86
C THR A 34 -8.24 -31.87 -4.12
N SER A 35 -9.34 -31.51 -4.77
CA SER A 35 -10.04 -32.40 -5.70
C SER A 35 -9.76 -31.88 -7.12
N GLY A 36 -8.93 -32.59 -7.88
CA GLY A 36 -8.68 -32.30 -9.31
C GLY A 36 -7.70 -31.16 -9.60
N GLY A 37 -6.41 -31.39 -9.36
CA GLY A 37 -5.31 -30.76 -10.14
C GLY A 37 -5.04 -29.26 -10.01
N HIS A 38 -5.93 -28.46 -9.43
CA HIS A 38 -5.69 -27.04 -9.19
C HIS A 38 -5.58 -26.75 -7.69
N ALA A 39 -4.48 -26.10 -7.31
CA ALA A 39 -4.34 -25.55 -5.97
C ALA A 39 -5.37 -24.43 -5.80
N VAL A 40 -6.50 -24.73 -5.15
CA VAL A 40 -7.43 -23.70 -4.69
C VAL A 40 -6.75 -23.03 -3.50
N VAL A 41 -6.05 -21.93 -3.76
CA VAL A 41 -5.71 -20.98 -2.72
C VAL A 41 -7.04 -20.51 -2.14
N CYS A 42 -7.32 -20.85 -0.88
CA CYS A 42 -8.40 -20.22 -0.15
C CYS A 42 -8.06 -18.73 -0.04
N ALA A 43 -8.57 -17.95 -0.98
CA ALA A 43 -8.35 -16.52 -1.04
C ALA A 43 -9.11 -15.89 0.13
N ALA A 44 -8.36 -15.44 1.14
CA ALA A 44 -8.89 -14.70 2.27
C ALA A 44 -8.69 -13.21 1.96
N VAL A 45 -9.80 -12.46 1.94
CA VAL A 45 -9.74 -11.00 1.79
C VAL A 45 -9.13 -10.40 3.05
N SER A 46 -8.11 -9.57 2.89
CA SER A 46 -7.41 -8.91 3.98
C SER A 46 -7.80 -7.44 4.09
N PHE A 47 -7.89 -6.97 5.33
CA PHE A 47 -7.92 -5.54 5.62
C PHE A 47 -6.47 -5.04 5.69
N ARG A 48 -6.10 -4.14 4.77
CA ARG A 48 -4.81 -3.44 4.78
C ARG A 48 -5.01 -2.07 5.43
N PRO A 49 -4.50 -1.82 6.64
CA PRO A 49 -4.70 -0.53 7.30
C PRO A 49 -3.93 0.59 6.58
N CYS A 50 -4.29 1.85 6.75
CA CYS A 50 -3.56 2.99 6.17
C CYS A 50 -3.14 4.02 7.22
N ILE A 51 -2.07 4.77 6.93
CA ILE A 51 -1.61 5.94 7.67
C ILE A 51 -1.28 7.01 6.64
N ASP A 52 -2.25 7.86 6.36
CA ASP A 52 -2.09 8.98 5.42
C ASP A 52 -1.48 10.17 6.15
N ILE A 53 -0.31 10.63 5.68
CA ILE A 53 0.51 11.63 6.37
C ILE A 53 0.58 12.91 5.55
N HIS A 54 0.06 14.00 6.10
CA HIS A 54 0.19 15.33 5.51
C HIS A 54 0.84 16.30 6.51
N LYS A 55 1.98 16.89 6.12
CA LYS A 55 2.79 17.80 6.96
C LYS A 55 3.12 17.19 8.34
N GLY A 56 3.53 15.92 8.34
CA GLY A 56 3.91 15.18 9.55
C GLY A 56 2.77 14.69 10.44
N LYS A 57 1.50 14.96 10.09
CA LYS A 57 0.33 14.50 10.85
C LYS A 57 -0.47 13.47 10.09
N VAL A 58 -1.11 12.56 10.82
CA VAL A 58 -2.06 11.61 10.25
C VAL A 58 -3.36 12.33 9.91
N LYS A 59 -3.74 12.34 8.64
CA LYS A 59 -4.93 13.04 8.14
C LYS A 59 -5.71 12.17 7.16
N GLN A 60 -7.02 12.25 7.24
CA GLN A 60 -7.91 11.71 6.21
C GLN A 60 -8.47 12.86 5.37
N ILE A 61 -8.41 12.72 4.04
CA ILE A 61 -8.82 13.77 3.09
C ILE A 61 -9.88 13.25 2.12
N VAL A 62 -10.65 14.18 1.51
CA VAL A 62 -11.48 13.84 0.34
C VAL A 62 -10.59 13.90 -0.90
N GLY A 63 -10.42 12.76 -1.57
CA GLY A 63 -9.34 12.63 -2.54
C GLY A 63 -9.40 13.63 -3.70
N SER A 64 -10.59 13.89 -4.23
CA SER A 64 -10.83 14.83 -5.33
C SER A 64 -10.50 16.30 -5.00
N THR A 65 -10.22 16.65 -3.73
CA THR A 65 -9.92 18.02 -3.29
C THR A 65 -8.42 18.31 -3.19
N LEU A 66 -7.57 17.30 -3.38
CA LEU A 66 -6.13 17.44 -3.35
C LEU A 66 -5.62 18.04 -4.68
N ARG A 67 -5.08 19.27 -4.66
CA ARG A 67 -4.57 19.99 -5.86
C ARG A 67 -3.13 20.47 -5.69
N ASP A 68 -2.41 20.68 -6.79
CA ASP A 68 -1.03 21.23 -6.81
C ASP A 68 -0.99 22.76 -6.69
N LEU A 69 -2.00 23.45 -7.21
CA LEU A 69 -1.99 24.92 -7.33
C LEU A 69 -2.63 25.57 -6.10
N ALA A 70 -1.88 26.42 -5.41
CA ALA A 70 -2.37 27.24 -4.29
C ALA A 70 -3.40 28.32 -4.70
N ASN A 71 -3.64 28.52 -6.01
CA ASN A 71 -4.42 29.64 -6.54
C ASN A 71 -5.87 29.30 -6.92
N ASP A 72 -6.30 28.03 -6.85
CA ASP A 72 -7.71 27.70 -6.99
C ASP A 72 -8.40 27.84 -5.64
N SER A 73 -9.48 28.61 -5.59
CA SER A 73 -10.25 29.00 -4.40
C SER A 73 -10.95 27.86 -3.65
N MET A 74 -10.61 26.59 -3.91
CA MET A 74 -11.14 25.44 -3.17
C MET A 74 -10.05 24.81 -2.31
N GLU A 75 -10.25 24.86 -0.99
CA GLU A 75 -9.35 24.30 0.01
C GLU A 75 -9.39 22.76 0.03
N LEU A 76 -8.27 22.15 0.44
CA LEU A 76 -8.18 20.72 0.73
C LEU A 76 -9.19 20.34 1.82
N VAL A 77 -10.14 19.47 1.50
CA VAL A 77 -11.12 19.00 2.49
C VAL A 77 -10.48 17.90 3.33
N THR A 78 -10.26 18.20 4.60
CA THR A 78 -9.77 17.25 5.61
C THR A 78 -10.97 16.72 6.40
N ASN A 79 -11.23 15.41 6.28
CA ASN A 79 -12.25 14.72 7.06
C ASN A 79 -11.83 14.58 8.53
N PHE A 80 -10.53 14.40 8.76
CA PHE A 80 -9.98 14.19 10.10
C PHE A 80 -8.49 14.52 10.16
N GLU A 81 -8.05 15.05 11.30
CA GLU A 81 -6.65 15.18 11.69
C GLU A 81 -6.49 14.55 13.07
N SER A 82 -5.58 13.58 13.19
CA SER A 82 -5.38 12.87 14.45
C SER A 82 -4.39 13.60 15.36
N ASP A 83 -4.68 13.56 16.66
CA ASP A 83 -3.70 13.89 17.71
C ASP A 83 -2.69 12.75 17.94
N LYS A 84 -2.96 11.54 17.44
CA LYS A 84 -2.06 10.40 17.56
C LYS A 84 -0.96 10.45 16.49
N SER A 85 0.23 10.06 16.89
CA SER A 85 1.38 9.92 16.00
C SER A 85 1.22 8.75 15.03
N PRO A 86 1.90 8.78 13.86
CA PRO A 86 1.99 7.63 12.96
C PRO A 86 2.48 6.35 13.65
N ALA A 87 3.42 6.48 14.60
CA ALA A 87 3.93 5.35 15.38
C ALA A 87 2.86 4.71 16.28
N GLU A 88 1.91 5.49 16.81
CA GLU A 88 0.79 4.94 17.60
C GLU A 88 -0.16 4.11 16.73
N PHE A 89 -0.52 4.60 15.53
CA PHE A 89 -1.31 3.83 14.57
C PHE A 89 -0.59 2.54 14.16
N ALA A 90 0.71 2.63 13.83
CA ALA A 90 1.52 1.46 13.49
C ALA A 90 1.57 0.42 14.63
N LYS A 91 1.60 0.86 15.90
CA LYS A 91 1.54 -0.03 17.07
C LYS A 91 0.19 -0.71 17.22
N PHE A 92 -0.93 -0.03 16.92
CA PHE A 92 -2.25 -0.67 16.91
C PHE A 92 -2.30 -1.78 15.85
N TYR A 93 -1.87 -1.46 14.62
CA TYR A 93 -1.85 -2.44 13.53
C TYR A 93 -0.95 -3.62 13.83
N LYS A 94 0.20 -3.38 14.48
CA LYS A 94 1.09 -4.43 14.97
C LYS A 94 0.44 -5.30 16.03
N ALA A 95 -0.23 -4.70 17.01
CA ALA A 95 -0.92 -5.44 18.07
C ALA A 95 -2.07 -6.31 17.52
N ASP A 96 -2.68 -5.88 16.41
CA ASP A 96 -3.73 -6.62 15.72
C ASP A 96 -3.22 -7.57 14.63
N GLU A 97 -1.90 -7.64 14.43
CA GLU A 97 -1.20 -8.48 13.43
C GLU A 97 -1.60 -8.16 11.98
N LEU A 98 -2.00 -6.91 11.70
CA LEU A 98 -2.35 -6.46 10.35
C LEU A 98 -1.09 -6.17 9.52
N LEU A 99 -0.83 -6.99 8.53
CA LEU A 99 0.32 -6.84 7.63
C LEU A 99 -0.05 -6.08 6.35
N GLY A 100 0.96 -5.48 5.72
CA GLY A 100 0.82 -4.85 4.42
C GLY A 100 0.05 -3.53 4.44
N GLY A 101 -0.04 -2.87 5.60
CA GLY A 101 -0.67 -1.56 5.71
C GLY A 101 0.11 -0.45 5.02
N HIS A 102 -0.56 0.58 4.53
CA HIS A 102 0.03 1.62 3.68
C HIS A 102 0.33 2.90 4.47
N VAL A 103 1.59 3.29 4.54
CA VAL A 103 2.01 4.61 5.03
C VAL A 103 2.16 5.55 3.83
N ILE A 104 1.20 6.44 3.61
CA ILE A 104 1.15 7.29 2.40
C ILE A 104 1.51 8.72 2.76
N MET A 105 2.64 9.20 2.25
CA MET A 105 3.00 10.62 2.38
C MET A 105 2.25 11.45 1.33
N LEU A 106 1.24 12.20 1.77
CA LEU A 106 0.48 13.18 0.99
C LEU A 106 1.28 14.48 0.78
N GLY A 107 2.53 14.33 0.35
CA GLY A 107 3.52 15.38 0.14
C GLY A 107 4.89 14.99 0.69
N ALA A 108 5.94 15.17 -0.11
CA ALA A 108 7.31 14.72 0.21
C ALA A 108 8.10 15.70 1.11
N ASN A 109 7.42 16.45 1.99
CA ASN A 109 8.09 17.41 2.89
C ASN A 109 8.83 16.66 4.02
N PRO A 110 9.90 17.25 4.62
CA PRO A 110 10.70 16.59 5.65
C PRO A 110 9.90 16.08 6.85
N SER A 111 8.87 16.81 7.29
CA SER A 111 8.02 16.35 8.40
C SER A 111 7.19 15.11 8.05
N SER A 112 6.68 15.00 6.83
CA SER A 112 5.99 13.80 6.35
C SER A 112 6.93 12.60 6.23
N GLN A 113 8.19 12.83 5.80
CA GLN A 113 9.20 11.77 5.73
C GLN A 113 9.56 11.26 7.14
N ALA A 114 9.79 12.17 8.10
CA ALA A 114 10.07 11.80 9.48
C ALA A 114 8.91 10.99 10.11
N ALA A 115 7.68 11.46 9.91
CA ALA A 115 6.47 10.78 10.34
C ALA A 115 6.30 9.37 9.71
N ALA A 116 6.65 9.22 8.42
CA ALA A 116 6.64 7.90 7.78
C ALA A 116 7.66 6.96 8.42
N LEU A 117 8.89 7.44 8.65
CA LEU A 117 9.95 6.67 9.30
C LEU A 117 9.56 6.24 10.73
N GLU A 118 8.85 7.09 11.48
CA GLU A 118 8.31 6.74 12.80
C GLU A 118 7.34 5.55 12.75
N ALA A 119 6.41 5.54 11.79
CA ALA A 119 5.49 4.42 11.58
C ALA A 119 6.24 3.13 11.19
N LEU A 120 7.16 3.23 10.24
CA LEU A 120 7.95 2.08 9.75
C LEU A 120 8.80 1.46 10.87
N ARG A 121 9.46 2.27 11.69
CA ARG A 121 10.26 1.80 12.83
C ARG A 121 9.41 1.22 13.96
N ALA A 122 8.17 1.66 14.11
CA ALA A 122 7.24 1.10 15.09
C ALA A 122 6.75 -0.31 14.70
N TYR A 123 6.66 -0.60 13.39
CA TYR A 123 6.29 -1.91 12.87
C TYR A 123 7.18 -2.38 11.70
N PRO A 124 8.47 -2.71 11.96
CA PRO A 124 9.39 -3.12 10.91
C PRO A 124 8.91 -4.39 10.19
N GLY A 125 8.88 -4.36 8.86
CA GLY A 125 8.38 -5.44 8.00
C GLY A 125 6.85 -5.55 7.94
N GLY A 126 6.11 -4.77 8.73
CA GLY A 126 4.65 -4.82 8.78
C GLY A 126 3.96 -3.88 7.79
N LEU A 127 4.60 -2.76 7.44
CA LEU A 127 3.99 -1.67 6.67
C LEU A 127 4.74 -1.41 5.35
N GLN A 128 3.99 -0.96 4.36
CA GLN A 128 4.46 -0.47 3.06
C GLN A 128 4.50 1.06 3.08
N VAL A 129 5.27 1.69 2.19
CA VAL A 129 5.40 3.16 2.16
C VAL A 129 5.26 3.74 0.75
N GLY A 130 4.43 4.76 0.62
CA GLY A 130 4.18 5.48 -0.63
C GLY A 130 4.30 6.99 -0.47
N GLY A 131 4.29 7.69 -1.61
CA GLY A 131 4.37 9.15 -1.67
C GLY A 131 5.77 9.64 -2.04
N GLY A 132 5.97 9.99 -3.32
CA GLY A 132 7.25 10.51 -3.81
C GLY A 132 8.40 9.50 -3.84
N ILE A 133 8.09 8.20 -3.89
CA ILE A 133 9.10 7.14 -4.01
C ILE A 133 9.76 7.18 -5.41
N ASN A 134 11.08 7.06 -5.44
CA ASN A 134 11.91 7.02 -6.65
C ASN A 134 13.19 6.18 -6.42
N LEU A 135 14.07 6.11 -7.43
CA LEU A 135 15.32 5.34 -7.33
C LEU A 135 16.29 5.83 -6.24
N GLU A 136 16.23 7.10 -5.85
CA GLU A 136 17.15 7.69 -4.87
C GLU A 136 16.74 7.37 -3.44
N ASN A 137 15.44 7.25 -3.17
CA ASN A 137 14.92 7.09 -1.80
C ASN A 137 14.34 5.70 -1.49
N ALA A 138 13.99 4.89 -2.49
CA ALA A 138 13.28 3.62 -2.26
C ALA A 138 14.02 2.67 -1.31
N MET A 139 15.34 2.48 -1.52
CA MET A 139 16.15 1.62 -0.65
C MET A 139 16.28 2.17 0.77
N SER A 140 16.26 3.49 0.95
CA SER A 140 16.32 4.11 2.28
C SER A 140 15.12 3.67 3.13
N TYR A 141 13.91 3.74 2.57
CA TYR A 141 12.70 3.34 3.29
C TYR A 141 12.64 1.84 3.59
N LEU A 142 13.10 0.99 2.66
CA LEU A 142 13.20 -0.45 2.91
C LEU A 142 14.18 -0.76 4.05
N ASN A 143 15.32 -0.08 4.09
CA ASN A 143 16.30 -0.23 5.16
C ASN A 143 15.78 0.28 6.52
N GLU A 144 14.82 1.20 6.51
CA GLU A 144 14.18 1.78 7.70
C GLU A 144 12.94 0.99 8.17
N GLY A 145 12.65 -0.15 7.55
CA GLY A 145 11.66 -1.11 8.02
C GLY A 145 10.41 -1.24 7.16
N ALA A 146 10.32 -0.55 6.02
CA ALA A 146 9.23 -0.84 5.07
C ALA A 146 9.37 -2.26 4.49
N SER A 147 8.26 -2.99 4.40
CA SER A 147 8.21 -4.27 3.70
C SER A 147 8.28 -4.07 2.19
N HIS A 148 7.59 -3.05 1.70
CA HIS A 148 7.51 -2.68 0.29
C HIS A 148 7.54 -1.17 0.12
N VAL A 149 7.93 -0.73 -1.07
CA VAL A 149 7.71 0.64 -1.53
C VAL A 149 6.55 0.68 -2.54
N ILE A 150 5.67 1.67 -2.41
CA ILE A 150 4.52 1.91 -3.26
C ILE A 150 4.86 3.04 -4.23
N VAL A 151 4.74 2.79 -5.53
CA VAL A 151 5.18 3.74 -6.57
C VAL A 151 4.06 4.04 -7.57
N THR A 152 3.83 5.33 -7.77
CA THR A 152 2.82 5.88 -8.69
C THR A 152 3.50 6.78 -9.73
N SER A 153 3.69 8.06 -9.40
CA SER A 153 4.09 9.14 -10.33
C SER A 153 5.53 9.04 -10.85
N TYR A 154 6.37 8.22 -10.23
CA TYR A 154 7.71 7.95 -10.76
C TYR A 154 7.66 7.06 -12.01
N VAL A 155 6.76 6.06 -12.02
CA VAL A 155 6.54 5.14 -13.13
C VAL A 155 5.55 5.73 -14.14
N PHE A 156 4.47 6.35 -13.66
CA PHE A 156 3.48 7.02 -14.50
C PHE A 156 3.74 8.52 -14.49
N SER A 157 4.34 9.05 -15.56
CA SER A 157 4.69 10.47 -15.67
C SER A 157 4.44 10.97 -17.08
N ASP A 158 4.13 12.27 -17.23
CA ASP A 158 3.82 12.87 -18.53
C ASP A 158 2.67 12.18 -19.28
N GLY A 159 1.72 11.65 -18.50
CA GLY A 159 0.57 10.92 -19.01
C GLY A 159 0.92 9.57 -19.63
N LYS A 160 2.11 9.00 -19.36
CA LYS A 160 2.58 7.73 -19.90
C LYS A 160 3.23 6.84 -18.86
N MET A 161 3.28 5.55 -19.13
CA MET A 161 4.13 4.62 -18.38
C MET A 161 5.59 4.71 -18.85
N ASN A 162 6.51 4.97 -17.92
CA ASN A 162 7.94 4.91 -18.14
C ASN A 162 8.48 3.52 -17.76
N THR A 163 8.47 2.60 -18.72
CA THR A 163 8.93 1.23 -18.52
C THR A 163 10.41 1.15 -18.10
N GLU A 164 11.25 2.09 -18.54
CA GLU A 164 12.67 2.09 -18.17
C GLU A 164 12.87 2.40 -16.68
N ARG A 165 12.13 3.38 -16.15
CA ARG A 165 12.10 3.66 -14.71
C ARG A 165 11.57 2.47 -13.92
N LEU A 166 10.52 1.80 -14.42
CA LEU A 166 9.97 0.59 -13.79
C LEU A 166 11.02 -0.53 -13.72
N ARG A 167 11.73 -0.81 -14.82
CA ARG A 167 12.80 -1.83 -14.84
C ARG A 167 13.91 -1.52 -13.85
N LYS A 168 14.41 -0.29 -13.83
CA LYS A 168 15.45 0.13 -12.89
C LYS A 168 14.99 0.01 -11.44
N LEU A 169 13.73 0.31 -11.17
CA LEU A 169 13.17 0.18 -9.83
C LEU A 169 13.13 -1.29 -9.41
N VAL A 170 12.68 -2.19 -10.29
CA VAL A 170 12.69 -3.65 -10.04
C VAL A 170 14.11 -4.19 -9.87
N GLU A 171 15.08 -3.72 -10.65
CA GLU A 171 16.49 -4.10 -10.48
C GLU A 171 17.03 -3.66 -9.11
N LEU A 172 16.66 -2.46 -8.66
CA LEU A 172 17.12 -1.90 -7.39
C LEU A 172 16.48 -2.59 -6.17
N VAL A 173 15.14 -2.70 -6.13
CA VAL A 173 14.42 -3.17 -4.94
C VAL A 173 13.95 -4.62 -5.03
N GLY A 174 13.88 -5.20 -6.23
CA GLY A 174 13.28 -6.50 -6.50
C GLY A 174 11.75 -6.45 -6.54
N LYS A 175 11.13 -7.18 -7.48
CA LYS A 175 9.66 -7.21 -7.62
C LYS A 175 8.91 -7.52 -6.32
N GLN A 176 9.48 -8.38 -5.47
CA GLN A 176 8.92 -8.84 -4.19
C GLN A 176 8.86 -7.77 -3.09
N ARG A 177 9.30 -6.53 -3.37
CA ARG A 177 9.23 -5.38 -2.45
C ARG A 177 8.66 -4.14 -3.13
N LEU A 178 8.02 -4.32 -4.29
CA LEU A 178 7.44 -3.24 -5.08
C LEU A 178 5.93 -3.41 -5.17
N VAL A 179 5.21 -2.38 -4.76
CA VAL A 179 3.77 -2.22 -5.02
C VAL A 179 3.61 -1.12 -6.06
N LEU A 180 2.79 -1.37 -7.08
CA LEU A 180 2.41 -0.33 -8.03
C LEU A 180 1.04 0.22 -7.64
N ASP A 181 0.99 1.52 -7.42
CA ASP A 181 -0.28 2.22 -7.22
C ASP A 181 -0.83 2.64 -8.59
N LEU A 182 -2.00 2.10 -8.92
CA LEU A 182 -2.73 2.27 -10.18
C LEU A 182 -4.00 3.09 -9.97
N SER A 183 -4.00 4.02 -9.01
CA SER A 183 -5.08 4.99 -8.77
C SER A 183 -5.71 5.47 -10.07
N CYS A 184 -7.03 5.31 -10.18
CA CYS A 184 -7.71 5.48 -11.45
C CYS A 184 -9.03 6.25 -11.31
N ARG A 185 -9.48 6.78 -12.45
CA ARG A 185 -10.79 7.43 -12.61
C ARG A 185 -11.48 6.88 -13.83
N LYS A 186 -12.81 6.83 -13.81
CA LYS A 186 -13.57 6.39 -14.98
C LYS A 186 -13.73 7.54 -15.97
N LYS A 187 -13.26 7.35 -17.20
CA LYS A 187 -13.41 8.29 -18.30
C LYS A 187 -13.82 7.54 -19.55
N ASP A 188 -14.89 8.00 -20.20
CA ASP A 188 -15.41 7.41 -21.44
C ASP A 188 -15.62 5.88 -21.33
N GLY A 189 -16.16 5.44 -20.19
CA GLY A 189 -16.45 4.03 -19.92
C GLY A 189 -15.25 3.18 -19.48
N ARG A 190 -14.03 3.74 -19.36
CA ARG A 190 -12.82 2.98 -18.99
C ARG A 190 -12.10 3.58 -17.79
N TYR A 191 -11.54 2.73 -16.94
CA TYR A 191 -10.68 3.17 -15.84
C TYR A 191 -9.30 3.54 -16.38
N THR A 192 -8.89 4.78 -16.14
CA THR A 192 -7.61 5.32 -16.61
C THR A 192 -6.77 5.73 -15.40
N ILE A 193 -5.50 5.35 -15.37
CA ILE A 193 -4.58 5.72 -14.29
C ILE A 193 -4.41 7.23 -14.28
N VAL A 194 -4.51 7.82 -13.09
CA VAL A 194 -4.37 9.25 -12.85
C VAL A 194 -3.18 9.53 -11.94
N THR A 195 -2.44 10.58 -12.28
CA THR A 195 -1.20 11.02 -11.63
C THR A 195 -1.34 12.49 -11.22
N ASP A 196 -0.29 13.09 -10.66
CA ASP A 196 -0.27 14.49 -10.22
C ASP A 196 -1.47 14.82 -9.30
N ARG A 197 -1.52 14.16 -8.12
CA ARG A 197 -2.64 14.24 -7.16
C ARG A 197 -4.00 13.93 -7.82
N TRP A 198 -4.00 12.92 -8.69
CA TRP A 198 -5.16 12.44 -9.43
C TRP A 198 -5.78 13.45 -10.42
N GLN A 199 -5.05 14.52 -10.77
CA GLN A 199 -5.53 15.54 -11.71
C GLN A 199 -5.21 15.18 -13.17
N LYS A 200 -4.09 14.48 -13.41
CA LYS A 200 -3.60 14.20 -14.77
C LYS A 200 -3.90 12.77 -15.18
N PHE A 201 -4.79 12.61 -16.16
CA PHE A 201 -5.01 11.33 -16.84
C PHE A 201 -3.77 10.91 -17.62
N SER A 202 -3.42 9.63 -17.51
CA SER A 202 -2.47 8.97 -18.40
C SER A 202 -3.16 8.34 -19.61
N ASP A 203 -2.38 7.75 -20.52
CA ASP A 203 -2.84 6.88 -21.60
C ASP A 203 -2.92 5.40 -21.18
N VAL A 204 -2.71 5.11 -19.89
CA VAL A 204 -2.67 3.75 -19.34
C VAL A 204 -4.01 3.42 -18.68
N PHE A 205 -4.63 2.34 -19.13
CA PHE A 205 -5.89 1.85 -18.58
C PHE A 205 -5.65 0.86 -17.43
N VAL A 206 -6.59 0.77 -16.50
CA VAL A 206 -6.67 -0.34 -15.56
C VAL A 206 -7.57 -1.39 -16.19
N ASP A 207 -6.95 -2.34 -16.90
CA ASP A 207 -7.59 -3.41 -17.66
C ASP A 207 -6.74 -4.69 -17.64
N GLU A 208 -7.28 -5.78 -18.20
CA GLU A 208 -6.63 -7.10 -18.20
C GLU A 208 -5.20 -7.08 -18.79
N PRO A 209 -4.96 -6.56 -20.02
CA PRO A 209 -3.60 -6.55 -20.58
C PRO A 209 -2.61 -5.74 -19.74
N THR A 210 -3.05 -4.62 -19.16
CA THR A 210 -2.16 -3.78 -18.34
C THR A 210 -1.84 -4.45 -17.01
N LEU A 211 -2.82 -5.05 -16.34
CA LEU A 211 -2.62 -5.76 -15.08
C LEU A 211 -1.70 -6.98 -15.26
N GLU A 212 -1.88 -7.76 -16.33
CA GLU A 212 -1.02 -8.89 -16.68
C GLU A 212 0.43 -8.43 -16.93
N TYR A 213 0.60 -7.36 -17.72
CA TYR A 213 1.91 -6.80 -18.01
C TYR A 213 2.64 -6.30 -16.75
N LEU A 214 1.95 -5.52 -15.91
CA LEU A 214 2.54 -4.90 -14.72
C LEU A 214 2.86 -5.92 -13.62
N ALA A 215 2.15 -7.05 -13.57
CA ALA A 215 2.39 -8.11 -12.60
C ALA A 215 3.75 -8.80 -12.75
N ALA A 216 4.38 -8.67 -13.92
CA ALA A 216 5.77 -9.10 -14.09
C ALA A 216 6.76 -8.28 -13.24
N PHE A 217 6.38 -7.05 -12.85
CA PHE A 217 7.26 -6.07 -12.21
C PHE A 217 6.97 -5.84 -10.73
N ALA A 218 5.77 -6.16 -10.23
CA ALA A 218 5.35 -5.87 -8.85
C ALA A 218 4.98 -7.13 -8.06
N ASP A 219 4.93 -6.99 -6.74
CA ASP A 219 4.40 -8.01 -5.81
C ASP A 219 2.90 -7.84 -5.59
N GLU A 220 2.43 -6.59 -5.58
CA GLU A 220 1.05 -6.22 -5.29
C GLU A 220 0.64 -4.96 -6.09
N PHE A 221 -0.66 -4.81 -6.33
CA PHE A 221 -1.27 -3.56 -6.80
C PHE A 221 -2.04 -2.86 -5.68
N LEU A 222 -1.92 -1.54 -5.61
CA LEU A 222 -2.80 -0.68 -4.83
C LEU A 222 -3.66 0.13 -5.79
N VAL A 223 -4.99 0.11 -5.65
CA VAL A 223 -5.89 0.78 -6.60
C VAL A 223 -6.89 1.64 -5.86
N HIS A 224 -6.71 2.96 -5.96
CA HIS A 224 -7.69 3.93 -5.47
C HIS A 224 -8.76 4.19 -6.53
N GLY A 225 -10.02 3.93 -6.18
CA GLY A 225 -11.19 4.44 -6.90
C GLY A 225 -11.39 5.92 -6.59
N VAL A 226 -10.63 6.79 -7.25
CA VAL A 226 -10.52 8.22 -6.89
C VAL A 226 -11.88 8.93 -6.87
N ASP A 227 -12.81 8.52 -7.74
CA ASP A 227 -14.12 9.15 -7.83
C ASP A 227 -15.01 8.91 -6.58
N VAL A 228 -14.68 7.93 -5.72
CA VAL A 228 -15.37 7.65 -4.45
C VAL A 228 -14.48 7.84 -3.19
N GLU A 229 -13.19 8.12 -3.37
CA GLU A 229 -12.19 8.20 -2.30
C GLU A 229 -12.50 9.28 -1.24
N GLY A 230 -12.47 8.89 0.04
CA GLY A 230 -12.78 9.77 1.16
C GLY A 230 -14.24 10.25 1.27
N LYS A 231 -15.16 9.81 0.40
CA LYS A 231 -16.56 10.29 0.39
C LYS A 231 -17.50 9.55 1.33
N ARG A 232 -17.19 8.30 1.72
CA ARG A 232 -18.06 7.42 2.53
C ARG A 232 -19.48 7.24 1.93
N LEU A 233 -19.59 7.22 0.60
CA LEU A 233 -20.88 7.09 -0.11
C LEU A 233 -21.07 5.71 -0.77
N GLY A 234 -20.24 4.74 -0.41
CA GLY A 234 -20.22 3.42 -1.02
C GLY A 234 -19.09 3.26 -2.02
N ILE A 235 -18.77 1.99 -2.29
CA ILE A 235 -17.65 1.56 -3.13
C ILE A 235 -17.96 1.66 -4.63
N ASP A 236 -16.90 1.63 -5.44
CA ASP A 236 -16.98 1.39 -6.89
C ASP A 236 -16.94 -0.13 -7.15
N GLU A 237 -18.12 -0.77 -7.16
CA GLU A 237 -18.23 -2.22 -7.36
C GLU A 237 -17.70 -2.69 -8.72
N GLU A 238 -17.89 -1.91 -9.78
CA GLU A 238 -17.43 -2.28 -11.12
C GLU A 238 -15.90 -2.34 -11.19
N LEU A 239 -15.22 -1.38 -10.54
CA LEU A 239 -13.77 -1.43 -10.39
C LEU A 239 -13.33 -2.65 -9.58
N VAL A 240 -14.00 -2.95 -8.47
CA VAL A 240 -13.68 -4.13 -7.65
C VAL A 240 -13.88 -5.43 -8.42
N GLU A 241 -14.95 -5.55 -9.21
CA GLU A 241 -15.17 -6.69 -10.10
C GLU A 241 -14.05 -6.83 -11.13
N LEU A 242 -13.66 -5.74 -11.78
CA LEU A 242 -12.55 -5.72 -12.75
C LEU A 242 -11.27 -6.26 -12.11
N LEU A 243 -10.89 -5.75 -10.94
CA LEU A 243 -9.70 -6.20 -10.22
C LEU A 243 -9.77 -7.67 -9.82
N GLY A 244 -10.92 -8.12 -9.31
CA GLY A 244 -11.14 -9.52 -8.92
C GLY A 244 -11.07 -10.51 -10.08
N HIS A 245 -11.46 -10.07 -11.28
CA HIS A 245 -11.35 -10.88 -12.50
C HIS A 245 -9.92 -10.92 -13.02
N TYR A 246 -9.26 -9.76 -13.12
CA TYR A 246 -8.12 -9.62 -14.01
C TYR A 246 -6.77 -9.41 -13.33
N SER A 247 -6.71 -9.08 -12.03
CA SER A 247 -5.41 -8.99 -11.34
C SER A 247 -4.80 -10.38 -11.18
N PRO A 248 -3.59 -10.66 -11.68
CA PRO A 248 -2.93 -11.97 -11.49
C PRO A 248 -2.12 -12.05 -10.19
N ILE A 249 -1.86 -10.91 -9.53
CA ILE A 249 -1.16 -10.78 -8.25
C ILE A 249 -2.11 -10.18 -7.19
N PRO A 250 -1.75 -10.21 -5.89
CA PRO A 250 -2.51 -9.52 -4.86
C PRO A 250 -2.83 -8.07 -5.25
N VAL A 251 -4.04 -7.64 -4.91
CA VAL A 251 -4.51 -6.29 -5.18
C VAL A 251 -5.33 -5.78 -4.01
N THR A 252 -5.06 -4.55 -3.60
CA THR A 252 -5.82 -3.85 -2.57
C THR A 252 -6.61 -2.70 -3.18
N TYR A 253 -7.92 -2.71 -2.95
CA TYR A 253 -8.83 -1.62 -3.30
C TYR A 253 -8.92 -0.58 -2.18
N ALA A 254 -8.90 0.69 -2.54
CA ALA A 254 -9.18 1.81 -1.66
C ALA A 254 -10.24 2.72 -2.30
N GLY A 255 -11.27 3.08 -1.53
CA GLY A 255 -12.28 4.05 -1.98
C GLY A 255 -13.67 3.77 -1.44
N GLY A 256 -14.36 4.83 -1.01
CA GLY A 256 -15.81 4.83 -0.81
C GLY A 256 -16.38 4.01 0.35
N VAL A 257 -15.62 3.05 0.91
CA VAL A 257 -16.07 2.18 2.02
C VAL A 257 -16.65 3.01 3.15
N SER A 258 -17.85 2.62 3.59
CA SER A 258 -18.64 3.35 4.59
C SER A 258 -19.22 2.43 5.66
N THR A 259 -19.46 1.16 5.34
CA THR A 259 -20.13 0.19 6.22
C THR A 259 -19.45 -1.19 6.20
N MET A 260 -19.84 -2.05 7.15
CA MET A 260 -19.44 -3.47 7.10
C MET A 260 -20.02 -4.21 5.88
N ASP A 261 -21.16 -3.77 5.35
CA ASP A 261 -21.78 -4.38 4.15
C ASP A 261 -20.92 -4.13 2.90
N ASP A 262 -20.26 -2.97 2.82
CA ASP A 262 -19.29 -2.68 1.75
C ASP A 262 -18.15 -3.70 1.74
N LEU A 263 -17.69 -4.19 2.90
CA LEU A 263 -16.66 -5.22 2.97
C LEU A 263 -17.13 -6.57 2.38
N GLU A 264 -18.38 -6.94 2.63
CA GLU A 264 -18.98 -8.15 2.05
C GLU A 264 -19.21 -7.98 0.55
N ARG A 265 -19.60 -6.79 0.09
CA ARG A 265 -19.71 -6.45 -1.34
C ARG A 265 -18.35 -6.54 -2.02
N ILE A 266 -17.28 -5.97 -1.44
CA ILE A 266 -15.91 -6.10 -1.96
C ILE A 266 -15.51 -7.57 -2.07
N LYS A 267 -15.73 -8.34 -1.00
CA LYS A 267 -15.40 -9.76 -0.99
C LYS A 267 -16.13 -10.54 -2.09
N LYS A 268 -17.40 -10.24 -2.33
CA LYS A 268 -18.21 -10.88 -3.36
C LYS A 268 -17.79 -10.45 -4.77
N ALA A 269 -17.79 -9.15 -5.05
CA ALA A 269 -17.45 -8.57 -6.34
C ALA A 269 -16.00 -8.93 -6.75
N GLY A 270 -15.08 -8.81 -5.81
CA GLY A 270 -13.66 -9.13 -5.98
C GLY A 270 -13.35 -10.62 -5.97
N LYS A 271 -14.37 -11.50 -5.91
CA LYS A 271 -14.22 -12.96 -5.86
C LYS A 271 -13.27 -13.46 -4.76
N SER A 272 -13.27 -12.76 -3.62
CA SER A 272 -12.36 -12.97 -2.49
C SER A 272 -10.87 -12.78 -2.81
N ARG A 273 -10.53 -12.10 -3.91
CA ARG A 273 -9.15 -11.85 -4.37
C ARG A 273 -8.70 -10.39 -4.24
N VAL A 274 -9.60 -9.50 -3.82
CA VAL A 274 -9.35 -8.07 -3.68
C VAL A 274 -9.37 -7.72 -2.20
N ASP A 275 -8.19 -7.36 -1.68
CA ASP A 275 -8.01 -6.81 -0.33
C ASP A 275 -8.59 -5.40 -0.25
N VAL A 276 -8.75 -4.86 0.96
CA VAL A 276 -9.40 -3.57 1.18
C VAL A 276 -8.62 -2.69 2.15
N THR A 277 -8.47 -1.42 1.80
CA THR A 277 -8.08 -0.33 2.70
C THR A 277 -9.30 0.51 3.06
N ILE A 278 -9.40 0.89 4.33
CA ILE A 278 -10.43 1.80 4.84
C ILE A 278 -9.73 2.92 5.60
N GLY A 279 -9.92 4.15 5.12
CA GLY A 279 -9.47 5.35 5.80
C GLY A 279 -10.63 6.04 6.50
N SER A 280 -11.14 7.10 5.90
CA SER A 280 -12.11 8.04 6.48
C SER A 280 -13.26 7.41 7.26
N ALA A 281 -13.82 6.26 6.87
CA ALA A 281 -14.98 5.69 7.56
C ALA A 281 -14.66 5.12 8.96
N LEU A 282 -13.41 4.81 9.28
CA LEU A 282 -13.07 4.20 10.58
C LEU A 282 -13.18 5.19 11.74
N ASP A 283 -13.65 4.72 12.89
CA ASP A 283 -13.73 5.47 14.15
C ASP A 283 -12.38 6.00 14.65
N ILE A 284 -11.28 5.26 14.43
CA ILE A 284 -9.91 5.72 14.71
C ILE A 284 -9.51 6.94 13.86
N PHE A 285 -10.26 7.23 12.80
CA PHE A 285 -10.13 8.41 11.94
C PHE A 285 -11.37 9.31 11.96
N GLY A 286 -12.16 9.28 13.05
CA GLY A 286 -13.34 10.13 13.22
C GLY A 286 -14.53 9.76 12.32
N GLY A 287 -14.57 8.53 11.81
CA GLY A 287 -15.75 7.95 11.18
C GLY A 287 -16.62 7.16 12.15
N ASP A 288 -17.63 6.47 11.61
CA ASP A 288 -18.63 5.73 12.39
C ASP A 288 -18.41 4.21 12.36
N LEU A 289 -17.55 3.71 11.46
CA LEU A 289 -17.26 2.28 11.30
C LEU A 289 -16.26 1.83 12.38
N PRO A 290 -16.62 0.92 13.30
CA PRO A 290 -15.70 0.53 14.37
C PRO A 290 -14.50 -0.23 13.83
N TYR A 291 -13.28 0.27 14.05
CA TYR A 291 -12.04 -0.40 13.64
C TYR A 291 -11.95 -1.84 14.17
N LYS A 292 -12.39 -2.06 15.42
CA LYS A 292 -12.39 -3.40 16.03
C LYS A 292 -13.26 -4.40 15.25
N ASP A 293 -14.40 -3.95 14.71
CA ASP A 293 -15.29 -4.82 13.95
C ASP A 293 -14.67 -5.21 12.61
N VAL A 294 -13.96 -4.27 11.97
CA VAL A 294 -13.16 -4.53 10.75
C VAL A 294 -12.02 -5.52 11.04
N VAL A 295 -11.31 -5.39 12.17
CA VAL A 295 -10.28 -6.35 12.58
C VAL A 295 -10.87 -7.74 12.85
N LEU A 296 -12.01 -7.82 13.52
CA LEU A 296 -12.71 -9.10 13.75
C LEU A 296 -13.17 -9.72 12.43
N TRP A 297 -13.67 -8.91 11.50
CA TRP A 297 -14.03 -9.34 10.16
C TRP A 297 -12.81 -9.88 9.40
N HIS A 298 -11.69 -9.17 9.42
CA HIS A 298 -10.44 -9.61 8.80
C HIS A 298 -10.00 -10.99 9.33
N ARG A 299 -9.96 -11.17 10.65
CA ARG A 299 -9.58 -12.45 11.29
C ARG A 299 -10.47 -13.62 10.87
N LYS A 300 -11.77 -13.37 10.66
CA LYS A 300 -12.71 -14.39 10.17
C LYS A 300 -12.37 -14.85 8.74
N GLN A 301 -11.83 -13.98 7.90
CA GLN A 301 -11.49 -14.35 6.51
C GLN A 301 -10.38 -15.41 6.46
N SER A 302 -9.40 -15.33 7.38
CA SER A 302 -8.33 -16.31 7.51
C SER A 302 -8.80 -17.68 8.02
N MET A 303 -9.93 -17.74 8.73
CA MET A 303 -10.50 -18.99 9.27
C MET A 303 -11.29 -19.79 8.22
N VAL A 304 -11.86 -19.12 7.21
CA VAL A 304 -12.66 -19.79 6.16
C VAL A 304 -11.80 -20.72 5.29
N GLY A 305 -10.48 -20.49 5.20
CA GLY A 305 -9.55 -21.38 4.50
C GLY A 305 -9.13 -22.65 5.25
N GLN A 306 -9.62 -22.86 6.49
CA GLN A 306 -9.25 -24.00 7.34
C GLN A 306 -10.34 -25.09 7.45
N VAL A 307 -11.54 -24.88 6.88
CA VAL A 307 -12.65 -25.85 6.90
C VAL A 307 -12.71 -26.66 5.62
#